data_AF-A0A5C7MH70-F1
#
_entry.id   AF-A0A5C7MH70-F1
#
_cell.length_a   1.000
_cell.length_b   1.000
_cell.length_c   1.000
_cell.angle_alpha   90.00
_cell.angle_beta   90.00
_cell.angle_gamma   90.00
#
_symmetry.space_group_name_H-M   'P 1'
#
loop_
_entity.id
_entity.type
_entity.pdbx_description
1 polymer ?
#
loop_
_entity_poly.entity_id
_entity_poly.type
_entity_poly.pdbx_seq_one_letter_code
_entity_poly.pdbx_strand_id
1 'polypeptide(L)'
;MNMKGIALSALLAATVALGFTSCTKDSDTKTQAVVTDSLKTGTFNANNHTLYSLKEGKVIPLSDSATTKWDIGIKFYNIILNSNASGPGNAGAIVNFGS
;
A
#
# COMPACT_ATOMS: atom_id res chain seq x y z
N MET A 1 40.69 -16.54 -48.56
CA MET A 1 40.29 -16.95 -47.19
C MET A 1 40.63 -15.80 -46.27
N ASN A 2 39.62 -15.03 -45.85
CA ASN A 2 39.79 -13.70 -45.25
C ASN A 2 40.00 -13.81 -43.74
N MET A 3 41.14 -13.28 -43.28
CA MET A 3 41.60 -13.27 -41.90
C MET A 3 41.47 -11.86 -41.34
N LYS A 4 40.36 -11.55 -40.63
CA LYS A 4 40.17 -10.31 -39.86
C LYS A 4 39.22 -10.58 -38.70
N GLY A 5 39.67 -10.38 -37.46
CA GLY A 5 38.75 -10.37 -36.31
C GLY A 5 39.31 -10.80 -34.96
N ILE A 6 40.62 -10.91 -34.76
CA ILE A 6 41.20 -10.99 -33.41
C ILE A 6 41.51 -9.56 -32.96
N ALA A 7 40.50 -8.89 -32.41
CA ALA A 7 40.66 -7.63 -31.70
C ALA A 7 39.78 -7.71 -30.44
N LEU A 8 40.14 -8.64 -29.53
CA LEU A 8 39.49 -8.80 -28.23
C LEU A 8 40.39 -8.34 -27.06
N SER A 9 41.46 -7.61 -27.35
CA SER A 9 42.37 -7.14 -26.31
C SER A 9 42.55 -5.64 -26.41
N ALA A 10 42.23 -4.95 -25.32
CA ALA A 10 42.48 -3.54 -25.01
C ALA A 10 41.44 -2.51 -25.51
N LEU A 11 40.31 -2.42 -24.80
CA LEU A 11 39.68 -1.13 -24.49
C LEU A 11 39.08 -1.23 -23.07
N LEU A 12 39.88 -0.92 -22.05
CA LEU A 12 39.71 0.29 -21.22
C LEU A 12 38.35 0.27 -20.48
N ALA A 13 38.26 -0.38 -19.32
CA ALA A 13 38.43 0.29 -18.03
C ALA A 13 37.67 1.64 -17.94
N ALA A 14 36.33 1.61 -17.90
CA ALA A 14 35.51 2.67 -17.29
C ALA A 14 34.01 2.30 -17.36
N THR A 15 33.49 1.60 -16.35
CA THR A 15 32.09 1.78 -15.86
C THR A 15 31.92 1.10 -14.50
N VAL A 16 32.90 1.27 -13.59
CA VAL A 16 32.64 1.21 -12.15
C VAL A 16 32.12 2.60 -11.77
N ALA A 17 30.80 2.81 -11.86
CA ALA A 17 30.03 3.86 -11.19
C ALA A 17 28.66 4.05 -11.88
N LEU A 18 27.77 3.07 -11.80
CA LEU A 18 26.34 3.38 -11.87
C LEU A 18 25.87 3.45 -10.42
N GLY A 19 25.78 4.70 -9.98
CA GLY A 19 25.66 5.09 -8.59
C GLY A 19 24.51 4.43 -7.86
N PHE A 20 24.77 4.13 -6.60
CA PHE A 20 23.74 4.02 -5.58
C PHE A 20 22.95 5.34 -5.59
N THR A 21 21.83 5.37 -6.30
CA THR A 21 20.82 6.41 -6.13
C THR A 21 20.25 6.22 -4.74
N SER A 22 20.93 6.79 -3.75
CA SER A 22 20.45 6.88 -2.39
C SER A 22 19.19 7.73 -2.43
N CYS A 23 18.05 7.12 -2.15
CA CYS A 23 16.79 7.85 -2.05
C CYS A 23 16.99 9.07 -1.15
N THR A 24 16.82 10.26 -1.73
CA THR A 24 16.63 11.47 -0.94
C THR A 24 15.43 11.20 -0.04
N LYS A 25 15.64 11.19 1.27
CA LYS A 25 14.53 11.17 2.21
C LYS A 25 13.86 12.52 2.10
N ASP A 26 12.83 12.60 1.26
CA ASP A 26 11.87 13.69 1.30
C ASP A 26 11.39 13.82 2.74
N SER A 27 11.45 15.05 3.26
CA SER A 27 11.09 15.33 4.64
C SER A 27 9.63 14.94 4.84
N ASP A 28 9.42 13.86 5.60
CA ASP A 28 8.12 13.33 5.95
C ASP A 28 7.25 14.45 6.52
N THR A 29 6.34 14.99 5.71
CA THR A 29 5.17 15.65 6.25
C THR A 29 4.38 14.53 6.91
N LYS A 30 4.63 14.30 8.20
CA LYS A 30 3.81 13.41 9.01
C LYS A 30 2.39 13.96 8.97
N THR A 31 1.59 13.42 8.06
CA THR A 31 0.14 13.57 8.09
C THR A 31 -0.30 13.15 9.49
N GLN A 32 -0.71 14.12 10.29
CA GLN A 32 -1.28 13.83 11.60
C GLN A 32 -2.48 12.92 11.37
N ALA A 33 -2.48 11.76 12.04
CA ALA A 33 -3.60 10.85 11.99
C ALA A 33 -4.84 11.61 12.48
N VAL A 34 -5.85 11.74 11.63
CA VAL A 34 -7.15 12.24 12.05
C VAL A 34 -7.76 11.17 12.94
N VAL A 35 -7.75 11.42 14.25
CA VAL A 35 -8.36 10.52 15.23
C VAL A 35 -9.87 10.61 15.03
N THR A 36 -10.48 9.49 14.65
CA THR A 36 -11.93 9.37 14.54
C THR A 36 -12.43 8.62 15.77
N ASP A 37 -13.01 9.36 16.72
CA ASP A 37 -13.50 8.80 17.99
C ASP A 37 -14.64 7.78 17.80
N SER A 38 -15.39 7.91 16.70
CA SER A 38 -16.49 7.00 16.39
C SER A 38 -16.71 6.85 14.89
N LEU A 39 -16.87 5.60 14.45
CA LEU A 39 -17.22 5.26 13.08
C LEU A 39 -18.74 5.15 12.97
N LYS A 40 -19.37 6.04 12.20
CA LYS A 40 -20.80 5.91 11.86
C LYS A 40 -20.95 4.94 10.69
N THR A 41 -21.25 3.68 10.99
CA THR A 41 -21.39 2.60 9.99
C THR A 41 -22.84 2.38 9.56
N GLY A 42 -23.82 2.93 10.27
CA GLY A 42 -25.24 2.66 10.04
C GLY A 42 -25.63 1.26 10.53
N THR A 43 -26.53 0.60 9.81
CA THR A 43 -27.02 -0.75 10.16
C THR A 43 -26.07 -1.82 9.63
N PHE A 44 -25.58 -2.69 10.52
CA PHE A 44 -24.80 -3.85 10.10
C PHE A 44 -25.67 -4.90 9.41
N ASN A 45 -25.13 -5.47 8.33
CA ASN A 45 -25.72 -6.59 7.62
C ASN A 45 -25.02 -7.89 8.06
N ALA A 46 -25.79 -8.94 8.38
CA ALA A 46 -25.22 -10.21 8.80
C ALA A 46 -24.43 -10.94 7.70
N ASN A 47 -24.74 -10.66 6.43
CA ASN A 47 -24.16 -11.34 5.28
C ASN A 47 -22.88 -10.67 4.78
N ASN A 48 -22.75 -9.35 4.94
CA ASN A 48 -21.70 -8.55 4.29
C ASN A 48 -20.99 -7.61 5.26
N HIS A 49 -19.72 -7.33 4.98
CA HIS A 49 -18.98 -6.28 5.67
C HIS A 49 -19.50 -4.90 5.24
N THR A 50 -19.65 -4.00 6.21
CA THR A 50 -19.84 -2.58 5.93
C THR A 50 -18.47 -1.97 5.66
N LEU A 51 -18.24 -1.51 4.43
CA LEU A 51 -16.96 -0.92 4.01
C LEU A 51 -16.91 0.54 4.46
N TYR A 52 -15.77 0.99 4.97
CA TYR A 52 -15.59 2.36 5.46
C TYR A 52 -14.27 2.94 4.96
N SER A 53 -14.28 4.21 4.59
CA SER A 53 -13.09 4.99 4.24
C SER A 53 -12.68 5.87 5.41
N LEU A 54 -11.48 5.66 5.94
CA LEU A 54 -10.87 6.53 6.95
C LEU A 54 -10.50 7.88 6.34
N LYS A 55 -10.11 7.89 5.05
CA LYS A 55 -9.79 9.13 4.33
C LYS A 55 -11.02 10.04 4.17
N GLU A 56 -12.16 9.46 3.80
CA GLU A 56 -13.39 10.23 3.54
C GLU A 56 -14.34 10.31 4.73
N GLY A 57 -14.08 9.54 5.80
CA GLY A 57 -14.91 9.52 7.00
C GLY A 57 -16.33 9.00 6.77
N LYS A 58 -16.52 8.05 5.83
CA LYS A 58 -17.85 7.56 5.45
C LYS A 58 -17.88 6.09 5.02
N VAL A 59 -19.09 5.54 5.03
CA VAL A 59 -19.40 4.21 4.49
C VAL A 59 -19.29 4.21 2.97
N ILE A 60 -18.69 3.15 2.42
CA ILE A 60 -18.49 2.92 0.99
C ILE A 60 -19.45 1.80 0.53
N PRO A 61 -20.08 1.92 -0.65
CA PRO A 61 -20.95 0.87 -1.19
C PRO A 61 -20.23 -0.47 -1.37
N LEU A 62 -20.93 -1.59 -1.12
CA LEU A 62 -20.35 -2.93 -1.29
C LEU A 62 -19.92 -3.23 -2.74
N SER A 63 -20.52 -2.57 -3.73
CA SER A 63 -20.12 -2.65 -5.14
C SER A 63 -18.69 -2.14 -5.39
N ASP A 64 -18.15 -1.33 -4.48
CA ASP A 64 -16.77 -0.82 -4.52
C ASP A 64 -15.79 -1.75 -3.77
N SER A 65 -16.19 -2.96 -3.36
CA SER A 65 -15.33 -3.92 -2.64
C SER A 65 -14.03 -4.25 -3.38
N ALA A 66 -14.06 -4.31 -4.71
CA ALA A 66 -12.88 -4.56 -5.55
C ALA A 66 -12.08 -3.27 -5.89
N THR A 67 -12.19 -2.21 -5.08
CA THR A 67 -11.50 -0.93 -5.29
C THR A 67 -10.66 -0.55 -4.07
N THR A 68 -9.87 0.53 -4.22
CA THR A 68 -9.06 1.12 -3.14
C THR A 68 -9.78 2.22 -2.36
N LYS A 69 -11.10 2.39 -2.54
CA LYS A 69 -11.87 3.49 -1.91
C LYS A 69 -12.18 3.28 -0.44
N TRP A 70 -12.01 2.07 0.09
CA TRP A 70 -12.30 1.71 1.47
C TRP A 70 -11.02 1.20 2.16
N ASP A 71 -10.99 1.29 3.49
CA ASP A 71 -9.83 0.91 4.30
C ASP A 71 -10.15 -0.25 5.24
N ILE A 72 -11.34 -0.21 5.87
CA ILE A 72 -11.79 -1.17 6.88
C ILE A 72 -13.19 -1.68 6.51
N GLY A 73 -13.39 -2.99 6.59
CA GLY A 73 -14.70 -3.63 6.51
C GLY A 73 -15.12 -4.22 7.85
N ILE A 74 -16.32 -3.91 8.33
CA ILE A 74 -16.80 -4.31 9.66
C ILE A 74 -18.05 -5.18 9.54
N LYS A 75 -18.03 -6.36 10.17
CA LYS A 75 -19.17 -7.28 10.30
C LYS A 75 -19.19 -7.86 11.71
N PHE A 76 -19.94 -7.22 12.60
CA PHE A 76 -19.89 -7.50 14.04
C PHE A 76 -18.45 -7.42 14.56
N TYR A 77 -17.93 -8.51 15.11
CA TYR A 77 -16.53 -8.62 15.58
C TYR A 77 -15.55 -9.01 14.46
N ASN A 78 -16.02 -9.36 13.26
CA ASN A 78 -15.15 -9.64 12.12
C ASN A 78 -14.76 -8.32 11.46
N ILE A 79 -13.46 -8.07 11.42
CA ILE A 79 -12.87 -6.89 10.79
C ILE A 79 -11.96 -7.37 9.67
N ILE A 80 -12.16 -6.81 8.48
CA ILE A 80 -11.27 -7.00 7.33
C ILE A 80 -10.60 -5.67 7.00
N LEU A 81 -9.39 -5.76 6.43
CA LEU A 81 -8.67 -4.62 5.90
C LEU A 81 -8.69 -4.71 4.39
N ASN A 82 -8.66 -3.56 3.71
CA ASN A 82 -8.48 -3.55 2.26
C ASN A 82 -7.03 -3.91 1.91
N SER A 83 -6.73 -5.20 1.93
CA SER A 83 -5.45 -5.76 1.52
C SER A 83 -5.55 -7.25 1.20
N ASN A 84 -4.63 -7.72 0.35
CA ASN A 84 -4.46 -9.12 -0.02
C ASN A 84 -5.78 -9.80 -0.42
N ALA A 85 -6.15 -10.88 0.29
CA ALA A 85 -7.35 -11.65 0.00
C ALA A 85 -8.67 -10.89 0.21
N SER A 86 -8.64 -9.79 0.98
CA SER A 86 -9.85 -9.01 1.29
C SER A 86 -10.08 -7.84 0.33
N GLY A 87 -9.06 -7.40 -0.41
CA GLY A 87 -9.19 -6.31 -1.38
C GLY A 87 -7.84 -5.82 -1.94
N PRO A 88 -7.87 -4.96 -2.98
CA PRO A 88 -6.68 -4.54 -3.72
C PRO A 88 -5.86 -3.43 -3.05
N GLY A 89 -6.27 -2.94 -1.87
CA GLY A 89 -5.58 -1.89 -1.13
C GLY A 89 -4.32 -2.36 -0.40
N ASN A 90 -3.74 -1.44 0.38
CA ASN A 90 -2.52 -1.67 1.18
C ASN A 90 -2.76 -1.44 2.68
N ALA A 91 -4.00 -1.56 3.15
CA ALA A 91 -4.33 -1.34 4.56
C ALA A 91 -3.66 -2.40 5.46
N GLY A 92 -3.16 -1.96 6.61
CA GLY A 92 -2.48 -2.80 7.60
C GLY A 92 -2.95 -2.50 9.02
N ALA A 93 -2.75 -3.46 9.92
CA ALA A 93 -3.02 -3.30 11.35
C ALA A 93 -1.85 -3.84 12.16
N ILE A 94 -1.64 -3.24 13.32
CA ILE A 94 -0.66 -3.68 14.32
C ILE A 94 -1.38 -3.84 15.65
N VAL A 95 -0.98 -4.83 16.45
CA VAL A 95 -1.41 -4.94 17.84
C VAL A 95 -0.51 -4.04 18.67
N ASN A 96 -1.09 -3.06 19.36
CA ASN A 96 -0.38 -2.23 20.32
C ASN A 96 -0.78 -2.64 21.74
N PHE A 97 0.18 -3.13 22.52
CA PHE A 97 -0.06 -3.61 23.89
C PHE A 97 -0.03 -2.47 24.94
N GLY A 98 0.21 -1.24 24.53
CA GLY A 98 0.52 -0.14 25.46
C GLY A 98 1.94 -0.25 25.99
N SER A 99 2.58 0.89 26.25
CA SER A 99 3.90 0.98 26.90
C SER A 99 3.73 1.44 28.34
#